data_AF-A0A382V9Y2-F1
#
_entry.id   AF-A0A382V9Y2-F1
#
_cell.length_a   1.000
_cell.length_b   1.000
_cell.length_c   1.000
_cell.angle_alpha   90.00
_cell.angle_beta   90.00
_cell.angle_gamma   90.00
#
_symmetry.space_group_name_H-M   'P 1'
#
loop_
_entity.id
_entity.type
_entity.pdbx_description
1 polymer ?
#
loop_
_entity_poly.entity_id
_entity_poly.type
_entity_poly.pdbx_seq_one_letter_code
_entity_poly.pdbx_strand_id
1 'polypeptide(L)' 'IKENSVVVDAGYHPENCGDIDLDHIKDKCFAFTPVPGGVGPMTINTLLLQTVEACERSIEK' A
#
# COMPACT_ATOMS: atom_id res chain seq x y z
N ILE A 1 -17.68 4.58 3.71
CA ILE A 1 -17.11 3.77 2.59
C ILE A 1 -18.27 3.21 1.77
N LYS A 2 -18.17 3.24 0.44
CA LYS A 2 -19.21 2.74 -0.48
C LYS A 2 -19.18 1.20 -0.51
N GLU A 3 -20.34 0.58 -0.67
CA GLU A 3 -20.46 -0.87 -0.88
C GLU A 3 -19.64 -1.32 -2.11
N ASN A 4 -18.98 -2.48 -2.01
CA ASN A 4 -18.12 -3.07 -3.04
C ASN A 4 -16.96 -2.15 -3.50
N SER A 5 -16.49 -1.25 -2.63
CA SER A 5 -15.32 -0.42 -2.95
C SER A 5 -14.00 -1.14 -2.69
N VAL A 6 -12.95 -0.67 -3.37
CA VAL A 6 -11.56 -1.00 -3.04
C VAL A 6 -11.02 0.08 -2.13
N VAL A 7 -10.49 -0.32 -0.98
CA VAL A 7 -9.97 0.59 0.04
C VAL A 7 -8.45 0.44 0.13
N VAL A 8 -7.73 1.55 0.04
CA VAL A 8 -6.27 1.58 0.19
C VAL A 8 -5.95 2.46 1.38
N ASP A 9 -5.31 1.86 2.37
CA ASP A 9 -4.87 2.48 3.61
C ASP A 9 -3.34 2.65 3.55
N ALA A 10 -2.90 3.90 3.45
CA ALA A 10 -1.49 4.27 3.44
C ALA A 10 -1.01 4.78 4.81
N GLY A 11 -1.91 4.84 5.79
CA GLY A 11 -1.61 5.23 7.15
C GLY A 11 -0.81 4.16 7.88
N TYR A 12 0.04 4.61 8.81
CA TYR A 12 0.73 3.72 9.72
C TYR A 12 0.98 4.43 11.05
N HIS A 13 0.49 3.84 12.13
CA HIS A 13 0.70 4.29 13.49
C HIS A 13 1.56 3.27 14.28
N PRO A 14 2.32 3.69 15.31
CA PRO A 14 3.18 2.81 16.12
C PRO A 14 2.46 1.62 16.76
N GLU A 15 1.14 1.70 16.92
CA GLU A 15 0.27 0.64 17.44
C GLU A 15 -0.01 -0.48 16.42
N ASN A 16 0.64 -0.45 15.25
CA ASN A 16 0.44 -1.37 14.12
C ASN A 16 -0.97 -1.27 13.51
N CYS A 17 -1.52 -0.07 13.43
CA CYS A 17 -2.80 0.21 12.78
C CYS A 17 -2.68 1.28 11.69
N GLY A 18 -3.63 1.28 10.75
CA GLY A 18 -3.73 2.25 9.67
C GLY A 18 -4.63 3.44 10.02
N ASP A 19 -5.01 4.21 9.00
CA ASP A 19 -5.95 5.34 9.16
C ASP A 19 -7.41 4.89 9.18
N ILE A 20 -7.67 3.65 8.78
CA ILE A 20 -9.01 3.12 8.56
C ILE A 20 -9.31 2.00 9.55
N ASP A 21 -10.46 2.08 10.20
CA ASP A 21 -10.98 1.00 11.02
C ASP A 21 -11.44 -0.17 10.15
N LEU A 22 -10.56 -1.16 9.99
CA LEU A 22 -10.77 -2.32 9.12
C LEU A 22 -11.89 -3.24 9.64
N ASP A 23 -12.09 -3.35 10.95
CA ASP A 23 -13.07 -4.29 11.52
C ASP A 23 -14.51 -3.91 11.18
N HIS A 24 -14.79 -2.63 11.02
CA HIS A 24 -16.11 -2.14 10.64
C HIS A 24 -16.36 -2.07 9.13
N ILE A 25 -15.36 -2.34 8.29
CA ILE A 25 -15.48 -2.18 6.83
C ILE A 25 -15.23 -3.45 6.03
N LYS A 26 -14.61 -4.48 6.63
CA LYS A 26 -14.27 -5.76 5.97
C LYS A 26 -15.44 -6.39 5.21
N ASP A 27 -16.64 -6.31 5.77
CA ASP A 27 -17.84 -6.93 5.16
C ASP A 27 -18.48 -6.07 4.06
N LYS A 28 -18.09 -4.80 3.93
CA LYS A 28 -18.60 -3.85 2.91
C LYS A 28 -17.69 -3.70 1.70
N CYS A 29 -16.39 -3.87 1.88
CA CYS A 29 -15.41 -3.63 0.83
C CYS A 29 -15.17 -4.87 -0.02
N PHE A 30 -14.93 -4.66 -1.32
CA PHE A 30 -14.55 -5.74 -2.24
C PHE A 30 -13.11 -6.19 -1.98
N ALA A 31 -12.23 -5.24 -1.68
CA ALA A 31 -10.84 -5.48 -1.30
C ALA A 31 -10.33 -4.34 -0.42
N PHE A 32 -9.35 -4.64 0.44
CA PHE A 32 -8.67 -3.64 1.25
C PHE A 32 -7.19 -3.99 1.42
N THR A 33 -6.36 -2.98 1.71
CA THR A 33 -4.96 -3.21 2.09
C THR A 33 -4.84 -3.37 3.61
N PRO A 34 -4.22 -4.45 4.12
CA PRO A 34 -4.02 -4.62 5.56
C PRO A 34 -2.95 -3.65 6.07
N VAL A 35 -3.07 -3.25 7.34
CA VAL A 35 -2.00 -2.57 8.06
C VAL A 35 -1.72 -3.36 9.34
N PRO A 36 -0.49 -3.84 9.58
CA PRO A 36 0.69 -3.76 8.69
C PRO A 36 0.60 -4.72 7.47
N GLY A 37 1.45 -4.50 6.47
CA GLY A 37 1.66 -5.45 5.35
C GLY A 37 1.05 -5.07 4.00
N GLY A 38 0.30 -3.97 3.91
CA GLY A 38 -0.30 -3.48 2.68
C GLY A 38 0.61 -2.51 1.92
N VAL A 39 0.36 -1.20 2.07
CA VAL A 39 1.04 -0.16 1.28
C VAL A 39 2.54 -0.05 1.62
N GLY A 40 2.92 -0.19 2.89
CA GLY A 40 4.30 -0.01 3.36
C GLY A 40 5.36 -0.84 2.61
N PRO A 41 5.22 -2.19 2.53
CA PRO A 41 6.14 -3.02 1.76
C PRO A 41 6.22 -2.64 0.27
N MET A 42 5.11 -2.22 -0.32
CA MET A 42 5.08 -1.78 -1.72
C MET A 42 5.83 -0.47 -1.94
N THR A 43 5.78 0.48 -0.99
CA THR A 43 6.56 1.73 -1.08
C THR A 43 8.07 1.45 -1.17
N ILE A 44 8.59 0.55 -0.33
CA ILE A 44 10.01 0.16 -0.34
C ILE A 44 10.35 -0.52 -1.67
N ASN A 45 9.53 -1.49 -2.10
CA ASN A 45 9.74 -2.20 -3.36
C ASN A 45 9.75 -1.24 -4.56
N THR A 46 8.80 -0.30 -4.62
CA THR A 46 8.70 0.66 -5.73
C THR A 46 9.91 1.58 -5.81
N LEU A 47 10.42 2.06 -4.67
CA LEU A 47 11.65 2.86 -4.65
C LEU A 47 12.84 2.08 -5.21
N LEU A 48 13.00 0.82 -4.81
CA LEU A 48 14.07 -0.05 -5.32
C LEU A 48 13.91 -0.32 -6.82
N LEU A 49 12.70 -0.63 -7.27
CA LEU A 49 12.41 -0.84 -8.69
C LEU A 49 12.79 0.39 -9.51
N GLN A 50 12.33 1.58 -9.10
CA GLN A 50 12.66 2.84 -9.78
C GLN A 50 14.16 3.14 -9.79
N THR A 51 14.89 2.72 -8.75
CA THR A 51 16.35 2.84 -8.67
C THR A 51 17.04 1.92 -9.69
N VAL A 52 16.58 0.68 -9.82
CA VAL A 52 17.09 -0.27 -10.83
C VAL A 52 16.83 0.25 -12.24
N GLU A 53 15.59 0.65 -12.53
CA GLU A 53 15.23 1.20 -13.85
C GLU A 53 16.04 2.46 -14.19
N ALA A 54 16.33 3.31 -13.20
CA ALA A 54 17.17 4.48 -13.40
C ALA A 54 18.63 4.11 -13.74
N CYS A 55 19.16 3.06 -13.11
CA CYS A 55 20.49 2.52 -13.41
C CYS A 55 20.54 1.95 -14.83
N GLU A 56 19.57 1.12 -15.21
CA GLU A 56 19.46 0.54 -16.56
C GLU A 56 19.40 1.63 -17.63
N ARG A 57 18.56 2.66 -17.45
CA ARG A 57 18.49 3.80 -18.37
C ARG A 57 19.78 4.62 -18.44
N SER A 58 20.62 4.58 -17.40
CA SER A 58 21.88 5.34 -17.38
C SER A 58 22.98 4.70 -18.24
N ILE A 59 22.91 3.38 -18.44
CA ILE A 59 23.90 2.60 -19.21
C ILE A 59 23.51 2.38 -20.67
N GLU A 60 22.25 2.64 -21.05
CA GLU A 60 21.75 2.58 -22.43
C GLU A 60 22.12 3.83 -23.29
N LYS A 61 22.97 4.73 -22.76
CA LYS A 61 23.51 5.88 -23.49
C LYS A 61 24.84 5.55 -24.16
#